data_AF-A0A0G1B7I2-F1
#
_entry.id   AF-A0A0G1B7I2-F1
#
_cell.length_a   1.000
_cell.length_b   1.000
_cell.length_c   1.000
_cell.angle_alpha   90.00
_cell.angle_beta   90.00
_cell.angle_gamma   90.00
#
_symmetry.space_group_name_H-M   'P 1'
#
loop_
_entity.id
_entity.type
_entity.pdbx_description
1 polymer ?
#
loop_
_entity_poly.entity_id
_entity_poly.type
_entity_poly.pdbx_seq_one_letter_code
_entity_poly.pdbx_strand_id
1 'polypeptide(L)'
;MQFNLPQFVDVEDKILGPLTLKQFFLVVGVGLLLALAWYKLKLWIFIIIGGPVIAFVLAILFLKINGRPFSSFMISWFNFWTKPKTYVWKKK
;
A
#
# COMPACT_ATOMS: atom_id res chain seq x y z
N MET A 1 20.63 23.91 25.47
CA MET A 1 20.60 23.84 23.99
C MET A 1 19.25 23.26 23.59
N GLN A 2 18.43 23.98 22.83
CA GLN A 2 17.21 23.41 22.25
C GLN A 2 17.61 22.67 20.98
N PHE A 3 17.37 21.36 20.93
CA PHE A 3 17.59 20.55 19.73
C PHE A 3 16.39 20.74 18.79
N ASN A 4 16.66 21.14 17.55
CA ASN A 4 15.65 21.09 16.50
C ASN A 4 15.40 19.62 16.18
N LEU A 5 14.21 19.13 16.52
CA LEU A 5 13.77 17.80 16.10
C LEU A 5 13.73 17.77 14.56
N PRO A 6 14.41 16.81 13.91
CA PRO A 6 14.33 16.67 12.47
C PRO A 6 12.86 16.43 12.07
N GLN A 7 12.33 17.23 11.16
CA GLN A 7 10.91 17.20 10.78
C GLN A 7 10.51 15.97 9.94
N PHE A 8 11.47 15.13 9.54
CA PHE A 8 11.26 13.99 8.63
C PHE A 8 11.54 12.62 9.24
N VAL A 9 11.63 12.50 10.56
CA VAL A 9 11.88 11.18 11.21
C VAL A 9 10.76 10.18 10.94
N ASP A 10 9.52 10.66 10.74
CA ASP A 10 8.34 9.81 10.51
C ASP A 10 8.16 9.39 9.04
N VAL A 11 8.91 9.99 8.11
CA VAL A 11 8.82 9.67 6.69
C VAL A 11 9.81 8.56 6.39
N GLU A 12 9.31 7.41 5.94
CA GLU A 12 10.17 6.29 5.55
C GLU A 12 11.07 6.67 4.38
N ASP A 13 12.35 6.32 4.49
CA ASP A 13 13.35 6.64 3.49
C ASP A 13 13.02 5.98 2.14
N LYS A 14 13.13 6.77 1.08
CA LYS A 14 13.02 6.31 -0.30
C LYS A 14 14.39 5.91 -0.79
N ILE A 15 14.61 4.61 -0.91
CA ILE A 15 15.94 4.05 -1.23
C ILE A 15 16.11 3.88 -2.75
N LEU A 16 15.04 3.55 -3.46
CA LEU A 16 15.05 3.34 -4.91
C LEU A 16 14.08 4.30 -5.60
N GLY A 17 14.59 5.48 -5.97
CA GLY A 17 13.83 6.53 -6.64
C GLY A 17 12.63 6.97 -5.78
N PRO A 18 11.37 6.80 -6.24
CA PRO A 18 10.20 7.19 -5.46
C PRO A 18 9.77 6.17 -4.40
N LEU A 19 10.39 4.98 -4.35
CA LEU A 19 9.92 3.83 -3.56
C LEU A 19 10.65 3.70 -2.22
N THR A 20 9.88 3.38 -1.17
CA THR A 20 10.44 2.92 0.11
C THR A 20 10.89 1.47 0.02
N LEU A 21 11.71 0.99 0.97
CA LEU A 21 12.14 -0.42 0.99
C LEU A 21 10.97 -1.40 0.98
N LYS A 22 9.92 -1.13 1.77
CA LYS A 22 8.72 -1.98 1.82
C LYS A 22 8.01 -2.02 0.46
N GLN A 23 7.91 -0.87 -0.20
CA GLN A 23 7.32 -0.75 -1.52
C GLN A 23 8.16 -1.46 -2.60
N PHE A 24 9.49 -1.42 -2.48
CA PHE A 24 10.38 -2.15 -3.36
C PHE A 24 10.16 -3.67 -3.24
N PHE A 25 10.17 -4.23 -2.03
CA PHE A 25 9.92 -5.66 -1.84
C PHE A 25 8.52 -6.08 -2.30
N LEU A 26 7.52 -5.22 -2.12
CA LEU A 26 6.17 -5.44 -2.65
C LEU A 26 6.20 -5.58 -4.18
N VAL A 27 6.86 -4.67 -4.89
CA VAL A 27 6.97 -4.69 -6.35
C VAL A 27 7.71 -5.94 -6.83
N VAL A 28 8.83 -6.28 -6.19
CA VAL A 28 9.60 -7.48 -6.53
C VAL A 28 8.75 -8.75 -6.32
N GLY A 29 8.09 -8.87 -5.16
CA GLY A 29 7.26 -10.03 -4.84
C GLY A 29 6.10 -10.21 -5.82
N VAL A 30 5.35 -9.13 -6.11
CA VAL A 30 4.25 -9.19 -7.08
C VAL A 30 4.76 -9.41 -8.50
N GLY A 31 5.87 -8.78 -8.88
CA GLY A 31 6.49 -8.95 -10.20
C GLY A 31 6.88 -10.40 -10.46
N LEU A 32 7.47 -11.08 -9.48
CA LEU A 32 7.79 -12.50 -9.57
C LEU A 32 6.53 -13.37 -9.70
N LEU A 33 5.49 -13.09 -8.92
CA LEU A 33 4.21 -13.81 -9.03
C LEU A 33 3.55 -13.63 -10.40
N LEU A 34 3.57 -12.41 -10.94
CA LEU A 34 3.05 -12.11 -12.27
C LEU A 34 3.88 -12.79 -13.37
N ALA A 35 5.20 -12.82 -13.23
CA ALA A 35 6.07 -13.56 -14.16
C ALA A 35 5.71 -15.05 -14.17
N LEU A 36 5.58 -15.68 -13.00
CA LEU A 36 5.15 -17.08 -12.90
C LEU A 36 3.76 -17.30 -13.51
N ALA A 37 2.82 -16.40 -13.24
CA ALA A 37 1.47 -16.44 -13.80
C ALA A 37 1.48 -16.33 -15.33
N TRP A 38 2.35 -15.49 -15.90
CA TRP A 38 2.52 -15.35 -17.35
C TRP A 38 2.95 -16.66 -18.01
N TYR A 39 3.87 -17.40 -17.39
CA TYR A 39 4.32 -18.69 -17.92
C TYR A 39 3.30 -19.83 -17.76
N LYS A 40 2.42 -19.76 -16.75
CA LYS A 40 1.48 -20.84 -16.42
C LYS A 40 0.07 -20.65 -16.97
N LEU A 41 -0.38 -19.40 -17.13
CA LEU A 41 -1.76 -19.08 -17.50
C LEU A 41 -1.88 -18.72 -18.98
N LYS A 42 -3.07 -18.95 -19.54
CA LYS A 42 -3.41 -18.42 -20.87
C LYS A 42 -3.51 -16.89 -20.80
N LEU A 43 -3.13 -16.21 -21.90
CA LEU A 43 -3.07 -14.75 -21.98
C LEU A 43 -4.33 -14.05 -21.45
N TRP A 44 -5.52 -14.53 -21.81
CA TRP A 44 -6.78 -13.92 -21.38
C TRP A 44 -7.01 -14.04 -19.86
N ILE A 45 -6.67 -15.17 -19.25
CA ILE A 45 -6.74 -15.36 -17.79
C ILE A 45 -5.74 -14.44 -17.10
N PHE A 46 -4.53 -14.36 -17.65
CA PHE A 46 -3.49 -13.47 -17.13
C PHE A 46 -3.93 -12.01 -17.17
N ILE A 47 -4.56 -11.54 -18.24
CA ILE A 47 -5.03 -10.14 -18.32
C ILE A 47 -6.15 -9.88 -17.31
N ILE A 48 -7.12 -10.80 -17.19
CA ILE A 48 -8.27 -10.64 -16.30
C ILE A 48 -7.84 -10.61 -14.83
N ILE A 49 -6.84 -11.41 -14.44
CA ILE A 49 -6.38 -11.49 -13.03
C ILE A 49 -5.22 -10.53 -12.78
N GLY A 50 -4.21 -10.56 -13.65
CA GLY A 50 -2.98 -9.76 -13.54
C GLY A 50 -3.22 -8.28 -13.75
N GLY A 51 -4.12 -7.87 -14.65
CA GLY A 51 -4.47 -6.47 -14.87
C GLY A 51 -4.93 -5.75 -13.60
N PRO A 52 -5.97 -6.25 -12.89
CA PRO A 52 -6.39 -5.71 -11.61
C PRO A 52 -5.29 -5.73 -10.54
N VAL A 53 -4.48 -6.80 -10.48
CA VAL A 53 -3.36 -6.90 -9.52
C VAL A 53 -2.33 -5.79 -9.77
N ILE A 54 -1.94 -5.57 -11.02
CA ILE A 54 -1.00 -4.51 -11.40
C ILE A 54 -1.59 -3.13 -11.04
N ALA A 55 -2.85 -2.88 -11.41
CA ALA A 55 -3.53 -1.63 -11.10
C ALA A 55 -3.59 -1.36 -9.59
N PHE A 56 -3.88 -2.40 -8.80
CA PHE A 56 -3.95 -2.31 -7.35
C PHE A 56 -2.58 -2.00 -6.72
N VAL A 57 -1.52 -2.64 -7.20
CA VAL A 57 -0.15 -2.36 -6.71
C VAL A 57 0.28 -0.94 -7.08
N LEU A 58 0.00 -0.48 -8.30
CA LEU A 58 0.26 0.91 -8.68
C LEU A 58 -0.49 1.91 -7.78
N ALA A 59 -1.73 1.61 -7.41
CA ALA A 59 -2.48 2.42 -6.45
C ALA A 59 -1.78 2.45 -5.07
N ILE A 60 -1.30 1.32 -4.55
CA ILE A 60 -0.54 1.28 -3.29
C ILE A 60 0.73 2.14 -3.34
N LEU A 61 1.42 2.16 -4.47
CA LEU A 61 2.71 2.84 -4.63
C LEU A 61 2.56 4.36 -4.76
N PHE A 62 1.62 4.81 -5.59
CA PHE A 62 1.57 6.21 -6.03
C PHE A 62 0.29 6.95 -5.60
N LEU A 63 -0.81 6.25 -5.36
CA LEU A 63 -2.06 6.91 -5.03
C LEU A 63 -2.03 7.42 -3.59
N LYS A 64 -2.42 8.68 -3.44
CA LYS A 64 -2.67 9.29 -2.13
C LYS A 64 -4.10 9.79 -2.10
N ILE A 65 -4.83 9.40 -1.06
CA ILE A 65 -6.22 9.82 -0.84
C ILE A 65 -6.21 10.74 0.38
N ASN A 66 -6.67 11.97 0.21
CA ASN A 66 -6.69 13.00 1.26
C ASN A 66 -5.33 13.18 1.93
N GLY A 67 -4.26 13.26 1.12
CA GLY A 67 -2.87 13.43 1.57
C GLY A 67 -2.23 12.20 2.22
N ARG A 68 -2.99 11.11 2.42
CA ARG A 68 -2.49 9.87 3.04
C ARG A 68 -2.18 8.79 1.99
N PRO A 69 -1.15 7.95 2.20
CA PRO A 69 -0.88 6.82 1.33
C PRO A 69 -2.09 5.90 1.20
N PHE A 70 -2.30 5.33 0.02
CA PHE A 70 -3.41 4.41 -0.25
C PHE A 70 -3.43 3.19 0.70
N SER A 71 -2.26 2.70 1.10
CA SER A 71 -2.14 1.62 2.10
C SER A 71 -2.80 1.97 3.43
N SER A 72 -2.56 3.17 3.97
CA SER A 72 -3.15 3.66 5.22
C SER A 72 -4.66 3.88 5.08
N PHE A 73 -5.06 4.39 3.91
CA PHE A 73 -6.48 4.55 3.58
C PHE A 73 -7.20 3.21 3.56
N MET A 74 -6.64 2.17 2.92
CA MET A 74 -7.22 0.83 2.87
C MET A 74 -7.38 0.21 4.26
N ILE A 75 -6.38 0.34 5.13
CA ILE A 75 -6.48 -0.12 6.52
C ILE A 75 -7.63 0.61 7.24
N SER A 76 -7.75 1.92 7.04
CA SER A 76 -8.82 2.72 7.65
C SER A 76 -10.20 2.33 7.12
N TRP A 77 -10.31 2.10 5.81
CA TRP A 77 -11.52 1.64 5.14
C TRP A 77 -11.95 0.28 5.67
N PHE A 78 -11.04 -0.70 5.72
CA PHE A 78 -11.31 -2.03 6.26
C PHE A 78 -11.75 -1.98 7.73
N ASN A 79 -11.06 -1.18 8.55
CA ASN A 79 -11.43 -0.96 9.94
C ASN A 79 -12.82 -0.35 10.10
N PHE A 80 -13.21 0.58 9.22
CA PHE A 80 -14.53 1.20 9.27
C PHE A 80 -15.65 0.19 8.98
N TRP A 81 -15.43 -0.75 8.06
CA TRP A 81 -16.40 -1.79 7.72
C TRP A 81 -16.51 -2.89 8.77
N THR A 82 -15.39 -3.23 9.43
CA THR A 82 -15.34 -4.36 10.37
C THR A 82 -15.62 -3.98 11.81
N LYS A 83 -15.35 -2.74 12.23
CA LYS A 83 -15.54 -2.33 13.63
C LYS A 83 -17.02 -2.08 13.93
N PRO A 84 -17.50 -2.52 15.12
CA PRO A 84 -18.84 -2.21 15.57
C PRO A 84 -18.99 -0.70 15.70
N LYS A 85 -20.08 -0.15 15.16
CA LYS A 85 -20.39 1.30 15.18
C LYS A 85 -20.98 1.74 16.52
N THR A 86 -20.64 1.06 17.60
CA THR A 86 -21.08 1.40 18.96
C THR A 86 -20.12 2.43 19.53
N TYR A 87 -20.51 3.69 19.44
CA TYR A 87 -19.81 4.81 20.04
C TYR A 87 -20.20 4.92 21.51
N VAL A 88 -19.52 4.17 22.38
CA VAL A 88 -19.75 4.26 23.83
C VAL A 88 -18.82 5.33 24.39
N TRP A 89 -19.39 6.35 25.03
CA TRP A 89 -18.60 7.36 25.73
C TRP A 89 -17.89 6.71 26.92
N LYS A 90 -16.55 6.58 26.82
CA LYS A 90 -15.72 6.09 27.93
C LYS A 90 -15.15 7.29 28.66
N LYS A 91 -15.73 7.63 29.82
CA LYS A 91 -15.11 8.57 30.75
C LYS A 91 -13.79 7.97 31.21
N LYS A 92 -12.70 8.72 31.00
CA LYS A 92 -11.34 8.31 31.34
C LYS A 92 -11.15 8.32 32.85
#